data_AF-A0A8J8BXM9-F1
#
_entry.id   AF-A0A8J8BXM9-F1
#
_cell.length_a   1.000
_cell.length_b   1.000
_cell.length_c   1.000
_cell.angle_alpha   90.00
_cell.angle_beta   90.00
_cell.angle_gamma   90.00
#
_symmetry.space_group_name_H-M   'P 1'
#
loop_
_entity.id
_entity.type
_entity.pdbx_description
1 polymer ?
#
loop_
_entity_poly.entity_id
_entity_poly.type
_entity_poly.pdbx_seq_one_letter_code
_entity_poly.pdbx_strand_id
1 'polypeptide(L)'
;MTHRKREYAKIIMIEGILVILLVISFIGSSHQELQITTDPGRQASPAIYKDIVVWHDSRNGNYDIYGYNVSTEKEFQITTDPSNQHLPAIYKDIVVWEDCRNDNKDIYGYNLTTEQEFPITTDPGLQRYPVIYNNNIVWNTFPKVSSSPECDPGYTDKRLLVLSTSIKDYGMCGFNLSESRTFWITKKGVSTSSRIYKDIVVWTDSRHVENISAQFQNCDIYGYNLVTKKEFQITADPNYQVFPAIYEDMVVWTDSRNGNLDIYGCTLSAIPEQSSTSPFYLAALVVIILIVITVWRLKRKKGP
;
A
#
# COMPACT_ATOMS: atom_id res chain seq x y z
N MET A 1 -35.27 48.48 -33.49
CA MET A 1 -35.00 47.56 -32.35
C MET A 1 -33.68 48.01 -31.69
N THR A 2 -33.71 48.40 -30.42
CA THR A 2 -32.61 49.17 -29.79
C THR A 2 -31.37 48.32 -29.51
N HIS A 3 -30.17 48.91 -29.58
CA HIS A 3 -28.87 48.26 -29.32
C HIS A 3 -28.89 47.40 -28.06
N ARG A 4 -29.54 47.87 -26.98
CA ARG A 4 -29.73 47.13 -25.73
C ARG A 4 -30.45 45.80 -25.92
N LYS A 5 -31.50 45.71 -26.74
CA LYS A 5 -32.21 44.44 -27.00
C LYS A 5 -31.33 43.40 -27.71
N ARG A 6 -30.37 43.83 -28.53
CA ARG A 6 -29.40 42.91 -29.18
C ARG A 6 -28.37 42.37 -28.19
N GLU A 7 -27.89 43.21 -27.28
CA GLU A 7 -26.97 42.78 -26.21
C GLU A 7 -27.64 41.80 -25.23
N TYR A 8 -28.87 42.07 -24.80
CA TYR A 8 -29.63 41.12 -23.97
C TYR A 8 -29.89 39.79 -24.68
N ALA A 9 -30.19 39.79 -25.98
CA ALA A 9 -30.38 38.56 -26.75
C ALA A 9 -29.09 37.72 -26.87
N LYS A 10 -27.92 38.38 -26.98
CA LYS A 10 -26.62 37.68 -26.97
C LYS A 10 -26.32 37.05 -25.62
N ILE A 11 -26.54 37.77 -24.52
CA ILE A 11 -26.30 37.27 -23.15
C ILE A 11 -27.19 36.05 -22.87
N ILE A 12 -28.48 36.12 -23.21
CA ILE A 12 -29.41 34.99 -23.02
C ILE A 12 -29.00 33.78 -23.88
N MET A 13 -28.48 33.99 -25.10
CA MET A 13 -27.95 32.90 -25.91
C MET A 13 -26.70 32.25 -25.28
N ILE A 14 -25.77 33.05 -24.77
CA ILE A 14 -24.53 32.56 -24.16
C ILE A 14 -24.83 31.77 -22.88
N GLU A 15 -25.69 32.29 -22.00
CA GLU A 15 -26.12 31.60 -20.78
C GLU A 15 -26.87 30.30 -21.11
N GLY A 16 -27.73 30.31 -22.13
CA GLY A 16 -28.43 29.11 -22.61
C GLY A 16 -27.48 28.03 -23.14
N ILE A 17 -26.44 28.43 -23.91
CA ILE A 17 -25.41 27.50 -24.40
C ILE A 17 -24.58 26.95 -23.23
N LEU A 18 -24.23 27.79 -22.24
CA LEU A 18 -23.48 27.35 -21.06
C LEU A 18 -24.25 26.33 -20.22
N VAL A 19 -25.56 26.56 -20.04
CA VAL A 19 -26.46 25.62 -19.35
C VAL A 19 -26.60 24.32 -20.13
N ILE A 20 -26.71 24.37 -21.45
CA ILE A 20 -26.77 23.15 -22.29
C ILE A 20 -25.45 22.35 -22.21
N LEU A 21 -24.29 23.01 -22.22
CA LEU A 21 -22.98 22.33 -22.07
C LEU A 21 -22.81 21.72 -20.67
N LEU A 22 -23.27 22.41 -19.61
CA LEU A 22 -23.30 21.87 -18.25
C LEU A 22 -24.25 20.68 -18.13
N VAL A 23 -25.42 20.72 -18.79
CA VAL A 23 -26.38 19.62 -18.81
C VAL A 23 -25.84 18.43 -19.62
N ILE A 24 -25.16 18.65 -20.75
CA ILE A 24 -24.50 17.56 -21.52
C ILE A 24 -23.38 16.92 -20.71
N SER A 25 -22.64 17.68 -19.89
CA SER A 25 -21.63 17.10 -18.97
C SER A 25 -22.24 16.28 -17.83
N PHE A 26 -23.54 16.44 -17.56
CA PHE A 26 -24.29 15.72 -16.53
C PHE A 26 -25.13 14.55 -17.08
N ILE A 27 -25.41 14.52 -18.38
CA ILE A 27 -26.13 13.41 -19.03
C ILE A 27 -25.11 12.32 -19.38
N GLY A 28 -24.97 11.36 -18.46
CA GLY A 28 -24.64 9.98 -18.82
C GLY A 28 -23.20 9.53 -18.65
N SER A 29 -22.67 9.56 -17.42
CA SER A 29 -21.74 8.50 -17.03
C SER A 29 -22.56 7.28 -16.63
N SER A 30 -23.01 6.49 -17.60
CA SER A 30 -23.39 5.10 -17.29
C SER A 30 -22.15 4.43 -16.75
N HIS A 31 -22.24 3.85 -15.55
CA HIS A 31 -21.17 3.04 -14.97
C HIS A 31 -20.97 1.82 -15.88
N GLN A 32 -20.01 1.90 -16.81
CA GLN A 32 -19.67 0.80 -17.69
C GLN A 32 -18.54 0.02 -17.03
N GLU A 33 -18.83 -1.23 -16.65
CA GLU A 33 -17.81 -2.16 -16.20
C GLU A 33 -16.92 -2.55 -17.39
N LEU A 34 -15.61 -2.52 -17.20
CA LEU A 34 -14.62 -2.94 -18.19
C LEU A 34 -14.00 -4.25 -17.74
N GLN A 35 -14.20 -5.31 -18.53
CA GLN A 35 -13.45 -6.55 -18.38
C GLN A 35 -12.03 -6.35 -18.91
N ILE A 36 -11.01 -6.52 -18.04
CA ILE A 36 -9.60 -6.34 -18.41
C ILE A 36 -9.01 -7.59 -19.06
N THR A 37 -9.38 -8.78 -18.58
CA THR A 37 -8.80 -10.07 -19.01
C THR A 37 -9.84 -10.92 -19.73
N THR A 38 -9.47 -11.57 -20.84
CA THR A 38 -10.40 -12.41 -21.63
C THR A 38 -9.96 -13.87 -21.79
N ASP A 39 -8.77 -14.22 -21.31
CA ASP A 39 -8.24 -15.58 -21.39
C ASP A 39 -9.01 -16.55 -20.46
N PRO A 40 -9.21 -17.84 -20.80
CA PRO A 40 -9.89 -18.80 -19.93
C PRO A 40 -9.09 -19.25 -18.70
N GLY A 41 -7.78 -18.98 -18.64
CA GLY A 41 -6.94 -19.23 -17.46
C GLY A 41 -7.46 -18.50 -16.23
N ARG A 42 -7.07 -18.95 -15.03
CA ARG A 42 -7.47 -18.27 -13.80
C ARG A 42 -6.67 -16.99 -13.65
N GLN A 43 -7.35 -15.85 -13.69
CA GLN A 43 -6.77 -14.55 -13.33
C GLN A 43 -7.25 -14.09 -11.95
N ALA A 44 -6.34 -13.63 -11.11
CA ALA A 44 -6.69 -13.08 -9.81
C ALA A 44 -5.62 -12.12 -9.25
N SER A 45 -5.85 -11.63 -8.04
CA SER A 45 -4.89 -10.79 -7.30
C SER A 45 -4.41 -9.55 -8.09
N PRO A 46 -5.33 -8.74 -8.65
CA PRO A 46 -4.92 -7.56 -9.40
C PRO A 46 -4.31 -6.50 -8.47
N ALA A 47 -3.29 -5.80 -8.98
CA ALA A 47 -2.76 -4.57 -8.42
C ALA A 47 -2.73 -3.50 -9.51
N ILE A 48 -2.81 -2.22 -9.12
CA ILE A 48 -2.90 -1.11 -10.08
C ILE A 48 -2.03 0.06 -9.65
N TYR A 49 -1.34 0.66 -10.62
CA TYR A 49 -0.72 1.97 -10.49
C TYR A 49 -1.03 2.80 -11.73
N LYS A 50 -1.77 3.90 -11.54
CA LYS A 50 -2.31 4.74 -12.62
C LYS A 50 -3.07 3.88 -13.64
N ASP A 51 -2.54 3.76 -14.84
CA ASP A 51 -3.11 3.07 -15.99
C ASP A 51 -2.59 1.64 -16.17
N ILE A 52 -1.66 1.18 -15.34
CA ILE A 52 -1.13 -0.17 -15.40
C ILE A 52 -1.81 -1.05 -14.35
N VAL A 53 -2.49 -2.09 -14.82
CA VAL A 53 -3.03 -3.18 -14.00
C VAL A 53 -2.10 -4.39 -14.16
N VAL A 54 -1.72 -5.03 -13.06
CA VAL A 54 -0.95 -6.29 -13.06
C VAL A 54 -1.70 -7.36 -12.27
N TRP A 55 -1.60 -8.63 -12.68
CA TRP A 55 -2.28 -9.75 -12.02
C TRP A 55 -1.49 -11.04 -12.21
N HIS A 56 -1.83 -12.10 -11.46
CA HIS A 56 -1.33 -13.44 -11.75
C HIS A 56 -2.30 -14.23 -12.63
N ASP A 57 -1.78 -15.02 -13.55
CA ASP A 57 -2.56 -15.65 -14.62
C ASP A 57 -2.09 -17.08 -14.86
N SER A 58 -3.01 -18.05 -14.83
CA SER A 58 -2.67 -19.47 -15.00
C SER A 58 -2.77 -19.98 -16.45
N ARG A 59 -2.82 -19.09 -17.46
CA ARG A 59 -3.09 -19.45 -18.86
C ARG A 59 -2.04 -20.36 -19.51
N ASN A 60 -0.82 -20.38 -18.98
CA ASN A 60 0.30 -21.16 -19.54
C ASN A 60 0.56 -22.48 -18.79
N GLY A 61 -0.31 -22.88 -17.86
CA GLY A 61 -0.15 -24.11 -17.06
C GLY A 61 0.62 -23.93 -15.76
N ASN A 62 1.32 -22.81 -15.60
CA ASN A 62 1.81 -22.23 -14.35
C ASN A 62 1.18 -20.85 -14.15
N TYR A 63 1.31 -20.26 -12.96
CA TYR A 63 0.94 -18.84 -12.78
C TYR A 63 2.09 -17.94 -13.22
N ASP A 64 1.83 -17.05 -14.16
CA ASP A 64 2.73 -15.97 -14.56
C ASP A 64 2.15 -14.61 -14.13
N ILE A 65 2.98 -13.57 -14.09
CA ILE A 65 2.54 -12.18 -13.93
C ILE A 65 2.29 -11.58 -15.31
N TYR A 66 1.08 -11.04 -15.49
CA TYR A 66 0.68 -10.28 -16.67
C TYR A 66 0.37 -8.84 -16.29
N GLY A 67 0.42 -7.95 -17.29
CA GLY A 67 0.09 -6.55 -17.19
C GLY A 67 -0.82 -6.07 -18.32
N TYR A 68 -1.59 -5.03 -18.05
CA TYR A 68 -2.46 -4.35 -19.01
C TYR A 68 -2.33 -2.85 -18.82
N ASN A 69 -2.01 -2.14 -19.90
CA ASN A 69 -2.10 -0.69 -19.92
C ASN A 69 -3.51 -0.29 -20.42
N VAL A 70 -4.31 0.28 -19.51
CA VAL A 70 -5.68 0.72 -19.76
C VAL A 70 -5.74 1.88 -20.75
N SER A 71 -4.76 2.80 -20.72
CA SER A 71 -4.72 3.95 -21.63
C SER A 71 -4.44 3.56 -23.08
N THR A 72 -3.66 2.49 -23.30
CA THR A 72 -3.29 2.01 -24.64
C THR A 72 -4.03 0.75 -25.07
N GLU A 73 -4.84 0.17 -24.18
CA GLU A 73 -5.54 -1.09 -24.35
C GLU A 73 -4.63 -2.27 -24.73
N LYS A 74 -3.44 -2.34 -24.12
CA LYS A 74 -2.43 -3.37 -24.44
C LYS A 74 -2.16 -4.27 -23.24
N GLU A 75 -2.37 -5.56 -23.44
CA GLU A 75 -1.89 -6.62 -22.56
C GLU A 75 -0.43 -6.97 -22.89
N PHE A 76 0.36 -7.32 -21.87
CA PHE A 76 1.72 -7.80 -21.99
C PHE A 76 2.04 -8.79 -20.87
N GLN A 77 2.94 -9.73 -21.12
CA GLN A 77 3.43 -10.70 -20.13
C GLN A 77 4.67 -10.13 -19.45
N ILE A 78 4.77 -10.27 -18.12
CA ILE A 78 5.91 -9.79 -17.33
C ILE A 78 6.89 -10.93 -17.02
N THR A 79 6.37 -12.12 -16.65
CA THR A 79 7.21 -13.29 -16.31
C THR A 79 6.99 -14.44 -17.28
N THR A 80 8.05 -15.21 -17.53
CA THR A 80 8.04 -16.40 -18.40
C THR A 80 8.75 -17.60 -17.77
N ASP A 81 9.05 -17.53 -16.48
CA ASP A 81 9.74 -18.61 -15.76
C ASP A 81 8.73 -19.75 -15.50
N PRO A 82 9.10 -21.03 -15.71
CA PRO A 82 8.16 -22.14 -15.64
C PRO A 82 7.59 -22.42 -14.23
N SER A 83 8.16 -21.81 -13.18
CA SER A 83 7.60 -21.90 -11.84
C SER A 83 6.40 -20.97 -11.66
N ASN A 84 5.73 -21.05 -10.51
CA ASN A 84 4.62 -20.15 -10.21
C ASN A 84 5.14 -18.77 -9.75
N GLN A 85 4.53 -17.70 -10.27
CA GLN A 85 4.64 -16.33 -9.78
C GLN A 85 3.26 -15.82 -9.31
N HIS A 86 3.23 -15.17 -8.14
CA HIS A 86 1.97 -14.81 -7.49
C HIS A 86 1.98 -13.44 -6.83
N LEU A 87 0.77 -12.93 -6.56
CA LEU A 87 0.53 -11.77 -5.70
C LEU A 87 1.38 -10.55 -6.09
N PRO A 88 1.25 -10.07 -7.34
CA PRO A 88 2.01 -8.93 -7.78
C PRO A 88 1.57 -7.66 -7.03
N ALA A 89 2.51 -6.75 -6.82
CA ALA A 89 2.28 -5.38 -6.40
C ALA A 89 3.02 -4.43 -7.33
N ILE A 90 2.50 -3.23 -7.55
CA ILE A 90 3.06 -2.27 -8.50
C ILE A 90 3.13 -0.86 -7.91
N TYR A 91 4.24 -0.18 -8.14
CA TYR A 91 4.37 1.26 -7.93
C TYR A 91 5.24 1.86 -9.03
N LYS A 92 4.69 2.84 -9.76
CA LYS A 92 5.34 3.39 -10.97
C LYS A 92 5.70 2.28 -11.95
N ASP A 93 6.97 2.18 -12.28
CA ASP A 93 7.56 1.25 -13.23
C ASP A 93 8.03 -0.05 -12.58
N ILE A 94 7.91 -0.19 -11.26
CA ILE A 94 8.36 -1.39 -10.55
C ILE A 94 7.18 -2.28 -10.20
N VAL A 95 7.23 -3.52 -10.71
CA VAL A 95 6.36 -4.62 -10.32
C VAL A 95 7.15 -5.58 -9.45
N VAL A 96 6.57 -6.07 -8.35
CA VAL A 96 7.19 -7.08 -7.46
C VAL A 96 6.21 -8.21 -7.20
N TRP A 97 6.69 -9.44 -7.02
CA TRP A 97 5.85 -10.64 -6.84
C TRP A 97 6.53 -11.71 -6.00
N GLU A 98 5.74 -12.69 -5.55
CA GLU A 98 6.23 -13.95 -4.98
C GLU A 98 6.64 -14.89 -6.10
N ASP A 99 7.84 -15.45 -6.05
CA ASP A 99 8.41 -16.31 -7.10
C ASP A 99 8.85 -17.67 -6.54
N CYS A 100 8.43 -18.76 -7.20
CA CYS A 100 8.70 -20.14 -6.78
C CYS A 100 9.89 -20.81 -7.49
N ARG A 101 10.69 -20.08 -8.27
CA ARG A 101 11.78 -20.67 -9.10
C ARG A 101 12.90 -21.37 -8.32
N ASN A 102 13.00 -21.15 -7.02
CA ASN A 102 14.09 -21.66 -6.17
C ASN A 102 13.62 -22.73 -5.15
N ASP A 103 12.54 -23.45 -5.46
CA ASP A 103 11.89 -24.46 -4.59
C ASP A 103 11.37 -23.89 -3.24
N ASN A 104 11.30 -22.57 -3.14
CA ASN A 104 10.72 -21.77 -2.05
C ASN A 104 10.10 -20.50 -2.65
N LYS A 105 9.38 -19.73 -1.84
CA LYS A 105 8.92 -18.41 -2.24
C LYS A 105 9.97 -17.36 -1.96
N ASP A 106 10.41 -16.70 -3.02
CA ASP A 106 11.29 -15.54 -3.02
C ASP A 106 10.54 -14.29 -3.48
N ILE A 107 11.15 -13.11 -3.35
CA ILE A 107 10.60 -11.87 -3.94
C ILE A 107 11.47 -11.44 -5.11
N TYR A 108 10.84 -11.29 -6.27
CA TYR A 108 11.45 -10.74 -7.47
C TYR A 108 10.78 -9.42 -7.86
N GLY A 109 11.47 -8.65 -8.70
CA GLY A 109 10.99 -7.41 -9.26
C GLY A 109 11.26 -7.29 -10.75
N TYR A 110 10.45 -6.50 -11.43
CA TYR A 110 10.60 -6.14 -12.84
C TYR A 110 10.46 -4.64 -12.97
N ASN A 111 11.39 -4.02 -13.71
CA ASN A 111 11.26 -2.63 -14.10
C ASN A 111 10.66 -2.56 -15.52
N LEU A 112 9.43 -2.06 -15.62
CA LEU A 112 8.67 -1.89 -16.86
C LEU A 112 9.32 -0.91 -17.85
N THR A 113 10.14 0.02 -17.38
CA THR A 113 10.85 0.99 -18.23
C THR A 113 12.10 0.39 -18.84
N THR A 114 12.89 -0.36 -18.07
CA THR A 114 14.14 -0.97 -18.54
C THR A 114 13.96 -2.37 -19.07
N GLU A 115 12.78 -2.96 -18.89
CA GLU A 115 12.43 -4.34 -19.21
C GLU A 115 13.36 -5.36 -18.54
N GLN A 116 13.76 -5.08 -17.29
CA GLN A 116 14.70 -5.92 -16.55
C GLN A 116 14.05 -6.52 -15.32
N GLU A 117 14.17 -7.84 -15.22
CA GLU A 117 13.90 -8.60 -14.01
C GLU A 117 15.12 -8.60 -13.08
N PHE A 118 14.89 -8.56 -11.78
CA PHE A 118 15.92 -8.62 -10.75
C PHE A 118 15.39 -9.27 -9.45
N PRO A 119 16.22 -10.04 -8.72
CA PRO A 119 15.85 -10.55 -7.42
C PRO A 119 15.83 -9.42 -6.38
N ILE A 120 14.81 -9.42 -5.51
CA ILE A 120 14.79 -8.57 -4.29
C ILE A 120 15.40 -9.32 -3.12
N THR A 121 15.02 -10.59 -2.95
CA THR A 121 15.61 -11.51 -1.97
C THR A 121 15.38 -12.95 -2.41
N THR A 122 16.38 -13.79 -2.11
CA THR A 122 16.35 -15.25 -2.30
C THR A 122 16.79 -15.95 -1.01
N ASP A 123 16.34 -15.39 0.13
CA ASP A 123 16.74 -15.89 1.44
C ASP A 123 16.15 -17.30 1.67
N PRO A 124 16.81 -18.19 2.46
CA PRO A 124 16.37 -19.58 2.61
C PRO A 124 14.94 -19.79 3.13
N GLY A 125 14.35 -18.79 3.77
CA GLY A 125 12.97 -18.84 4.28
C GLY A 125 11.93 -18.77 3.16
N LEU A 126 10.66 -18.56 3.54
CA LEU A 126 9.65 -18.08 2.61
C LEU A 126 9.58 -16.56 2.71
N GLN A 127 9.50 -15.88 1.57
CA GLN A 127 9.22 -14.45 1.49
C GLN A 127 7.88 -14.27 0.75
N ARG A 128 6.95 -13.55 1.40
CA ARG A 128 5.56 -13.49 0.98
C ARG A 128 4.95 -12.11 1.09
N TYR A 129 3.86 -11.90 0.37
CA TYR A 129 3.02 -10.70 0.41
C TYR A 129 3.81 -9.41 0.19
N PRO A 130 4.55 -9.28 -0.93
CA PRO A 130 5.28 -8.06 -1.19
C PRO A 130 4.31 -6.88 -1.37
N VAL A 131 4.65 -5.75 -0.78
CA VAL A 131 4.01 -4.46 -1.03
C VAL A 131 5.07 -3.43 -1.34
N ILE A 132 4.75 -2.46 -2.19
CA ILE A 132 5.72 -1.46 -2.67
C ILE A 132 5.14 -0.05 -2.62
N TYR A 133 5.97 0.90 -2.19
CA TYR A 133 5.71 2.33 -2.36
C TYR A 133 7.02 3.10 -2.53
N ASN A 134 7.13 3.91 -3.58
CA ASN A 134 8.38 4.53 -3.99
C ASN A 134 9.50 3.50 -4.09
N ASN A 135 10.56 3.67 -3.30
CA ASN A 135 11.74 2.82 -3.32
C ASN A 135 11.66 1.69 -2.28
N ASN A 136 10.61 1.64 -1.46
CA ASN A 136 10.52 0.68 -0.36
C ASN A 136 9.62 -0.48 -0.75
N ILE A 137 10.19 -1.68 -0.72
CA ILE A 137 9.49 -2.96 -0.87
C ILE A 137 9.48 -3.61 0.50
N VAL A 138 8.35 -4.16 0.91
CA VAL A 138 8.15 -4.80 2.22
C VAL A 138 7.51 -6.16 2.03
N TRP A 139 7.98 -7.17 2.75
CA TRP A 139 7.46 -8.53 2.69
C TRP A 139 7.53 -9.22 4.04
N ASN A 140 6.70 -10.24 4.18
CA ASN A 140 6.66 -11.11 5.34
C ASN A 140 7.66 -12.25 5.15
N THR A 141 8.43 -12.56 6.19
CA THR A 141 9.40 -13.64 6.16
C THR A 141 9.02 -14.75 7.13
N PHE A 142 9.14 -15.99 6.66
CA PHE A 142 8.82 -17.20 7.40
C PHE A 142 10.00 -18.19 7.34
N PRO A 143 10.16 -19.06 8.34
CA PRO A 143 11.18 -20.11 8.31
C PRO A 143 11.04 -21.00 7.07
N LYS A 144 12.15 -21.60 6.66
CA LYS A 144 12.13 -22.60 5.59
C LYS A 144 11.24 -23.77 6.02
N VAL A 145 10.34 -24.16 5.14
CA VAL A 145 9.50 -25.36 5.30
C VAL A 145 10.03 -26.48 4.40
N SER A 146 9.80 -27.73 4.78
CA SER A 146 10.25 -28.91 4.03
C SER A 146 9.54 -29.08 2.67
N SER A 147 8.37 -28.47 2.51
CA SER A 147 7.65 -28.40 1.24
C SER A 147 6.87 -27.10 1.15
N SER A 148 6.93 -26.44 -0.01
CA SER A 148 6.06 -25.33 -0.36
C SER A 148 5.12 -25.82 -1.46
N PRO A 149 4.02 -26.51 -1.11
CA PRO A 149 3.16 -27.13 -2.11
C PRO A 149 2.55 -26.10 -3.07
N GLU A 150 2.41 -24.84 -2.64
CA GLU A 150 2.02 -23.72 -3.51
C GLU A 150 3.03 -23.45 -4.66
N CYS A 151 4.27 -23.93 -4.54
CA CYS A 151 5.26 -23.87 -5.60
C CYS A 151 5.18 -25.06 -6.57
N ASP A 152 4.31 -26.05 -6.33
CA ASP A 152 4.07 -27.12 -7.28
C ASP A 152 3.18 -26.61 -8.43
N PRO A 153 3.55 -26.81 -9.72
CA PRO A 153 2.80 -26.31 -10.87
C PRO A 153 1.34 -26.82 -10.97
N GLY A 154 1.01 -27.91 -10.28
CA GLY A 154 -0.36 -28.48 -10.22
C GLY A 154 -1.17 -28.12 -8.96
N TYR A 155 -0.64 -27.27 -8.09
CA TYR A 155 -1.30 -26.96 -6.82
C TYR A 155 -2.53 -26.07 -7.03
N THR A 156 -3.70 -26.60 -6.68
CA THR A 156 -5.01 -25.93 -6.83
C THR A 156 -5.71 -25.65 -5.50
N ASP A 157 -5.11 -26.09 -4.38
CA ASP A 157 -5.72 -25.94 -3.06
C ASP A 157 -5.67 -24.47 -2.59
N LYS A 158 -6.81 -24.03 -2.04
CA LYS A 158 -7.22 -22.63 -1.85
C LYS A 158 -6.90 -22.10 -0.46
N ARG A 159 -6.27 -22.91 0.40
CA ARG A 159 -5.93 -22.49 1.77
C ARG A 159 -4.48 -22.05 1.82
N LEU A 160 -4.29 -20.78 2.17
CA LEU A 160 -3.05 -20.24 2.70
C LEU A 160 -2.61 -21.13 3.86
N LEU A 161 -1.73 -22.10 3.61
CA LEU A 161 -1.23 -22.97 4.66
C LEU A 161 -0.11 -22.22 5.39
N VAL A 162 -0.47 -21.50 6.45
CA VAL A 162 0.50 -21.07 7.46
C VAL A 162 0.92 -22.34 8.22
N LEU A 163 1.89 -23.08 7.68
CA LEU A 163 2.28 -24.41 8.16
C LEU A 163 3.14 -24.41 9.43
N SER A 164 3.66 -23.27 9.90
CA SER A 164 4.51 -23.32 11.09
C SER A 164 3.71 -23.14 12.38
N THR A 165 3.83 -24.19 13.20
CA THR A 165 3.28 -24.33 14.56
C THR A 165 4.09 -23.57 15.61
N SER A 166 5.17 -22.87 15.22
CA SER A 166 5.98 -22.01 16.08
C SER A 166 5.84 -20.55 15.65
N ILE A 167 5.23 -19.74 16.51
CA ILE A 167 5.02 -18.29 16.32
C ILE A 167 6.29 -17.43 16.50
N LYS A 168 7.44 -18.05 16.82
CA LYS A 168 8.64 -17.34 17.31
C LYS A 168 9.68 -16.95 16.25
N ASP A 169 9.51 -17.38 15.00
CA ASP A 169 10.53 -17.21 13.95
C ASP A 169 10.01 -16.46 12.70
N TYR A 170 8.96 -15.65 12.87
CA TYR A 170 8.37 -14.84 11.80
C TYR A 170 8.73 -13.36 11.95
N GLY A 171 8.76 -12.65 10.83
CA GLY A 171 8.95 -11.21 10.86
C GLY A 171 8.57 -10.54 9.56
N MET A 172 8.96 -9.28 9.46
CA MET A 172 8.76 -8.47 8.27
C MET A 172 10.06 -7.75 7.94
N CYS A 173 10.45 -7.84 6.68
CA CYS A 173 11.64 -7.20 6.14
C CYS A 173 11.24 -6.13 5.13
N GLY A 174 12.15 -5.21 4.88
CA GLY A 174 12.04 -4.27 3.78
C GLY A 174 13.34 -4.18 2.98
N PHE A 175 13.21 -3.79 1.73
CA PHE A 175 14.31 -3.49 0.81
C PHE A 175 14.12 -2.09 0.26
N ASN A 176 15.17 -1.28 0.29
CA ASN A 176 15.17 0.02 -0.35
C ASN A 176 15.92 -0.06 -1.69
N LEU A 177 15.20 0.16 -2.80
CA LEU A 177 15.73 0.10 -4.17
C LEU A 177 16.90 1.06 -4.38
N SER A 178 16.78 2.32 -3.91
CA SER A 178 17.83 3.33 -4.09
C SER A 178 19.10 3.07 -3.29
N GLU A 179 18.97 2.42 -2.13
CA GLU A 179 20.11 2.07 -1.27
C GLU A 179 20.62 0.65 -1.54
N SER A 180 19.88 -0.14 -2.32
CA SER A 180 20.09 -1.58 -2.50
C SER A 180 20.31 -2.33 -1.18
N ARG A 181 19.48 -2.00 -0.17
CA ARG A 181 19.68 -2.45 1.20
C ARG A 181 18.43 -3.08 1.81
N THR A 182 18.61 -4.28 2.37
CA THR A 182 17.62 -4.96 3.21
C THR A 182 17.70 -4.49 4.67
N PHE A 183 16.55 -4.42 5.33
CA PHE A 183 16.43 -4.11 6.76
C PHE A 183 15.25 -4.85 7.39
N TRP A 184 15.31 -5.04 8.70
CA TRP A 184 14.19 -5.58 9.48
C TRP A 184 13.20 -4.47 9.83
N ILE A 185 11.92 -4.74 9.64
CA ILE A 185 10.83 -3.91 10.18
C ILE A 185 10.44 -4.44 11.56
N THR A 186 10.16 -5.74 11.66
CA THR A 186 9.91 -6.41 12.93
C THR A 186 10.40 -7.85 12.89
N LYS A 187 10.83 -8.34 14.06
CA LYS A 187 11.19 -9.74 14.32
C LYS A 187 10.22 -10.38 15.33
N LYS A 188 9.08 -9.75 15.56
CA LYS A 188 8.13 -10.10 16.62
C LYS A 188 6.83 -10.60 16.00
N GLY A 189 6.46 -11.83 16.35
CA GLY A 189 5.15 -12.40 16.05
C GLY A 189 4.86 -12.59 14.56
N VAL A 190 3.66 -13.13 14.28
CA VAL A 190 3.17 -13.19 12.90
C VAL A 190 2.71 -11.79 12.53
N SER A 191 3.28 -11.28 11.44
CA SER A 191 2.77 -10.09 10.75
C SER A 191 1.98 -10.58 9.56
N THR A 192 0.81 -9.99 9.27
CA THR A 192 0.07 -10.21 8.03
C THR A 192 -0.54 -8.90 7.52
N SER A 193 -1.01 -8.91 6.28
CA SER A 193 -1.79 -7.81 5.70
C SER A 193 -1.05 -6.46 5.77
N SER A 194 0.25 -6.48 5.54
CA SER A 194 1.06 -5.28 5.53
C SER A 194 0.57 -4.32 4.45
N ARG A 195 0.63 -3.02 4.75
CA ARG A 195 0.38 -1.93 3.82
C ARG A 195 1.46 -0.89 4.02
N ILE A 196 1.78 -0.17 2.95
CA ILE A 196 2.79 0.88 2.98
C ILE A 196 2.24 2.13 2.29
N TYR A 197 2.45 3.27 2.92
CA TYR A 197 2.24 4.57 2.31
C TYR A 197 3.39 5.49 2.72
N LYS A 198 4.12 6.01 1.73
CA LYS A 198 5.35 6.79 1.92
C LYS A 198 6.35 6.02 2.78
N ASP A 199 6.57 6.50 4.00
CA ASP A 199 7.53 6.03 4.98
C ASP A 199 6.89 5.26 6.13
N ILE A 200 5.57 5.02 6.11
CA ILE A 200 4.87 4.27 7.15
C ILE A 200 4.43 2.91 6.60
N VAL A 201 4.81 1.87 7.31
CA VAL A 201 4.31 0.50 7.13
C VAL A 201 3.34 0.21 8.26
N VAL A 202 2.17 -0.33 7.96
CA VAL A 202 1.20 -0.82 8.96
C VAL A 202 0.86 -2.28 8.70
N TRP A 203 0.57 -3.05 9.75
CA TRP A 203 0.25 -4.48 9.61
C TRP A 203 -0.64 -4.97 10.75
N THR A 204 -1.28 -6.12 10.50
CA THR A 204 -1.91 -6.94 11.53
C THR A 204 -0.81 -7.68 12.30
N ASP A 205 -0.72 -7.46 13.59
CA ASP A 205 0.28 -8.05 14.47
C ASP A 205 -0.35 -9.05 15.46
N SER A 206 0.24 -10.24 15.57
CA SER A 206 -0.25 -11.28 16.50
C SER A 206 0.78 -11.66 17.57
N ARG A 207 1.71 -10.77 17.93
CA ARG A 207 2.78 -11.05 18.92
C ARG A 207 2.26 -11.46 20.30
N HIS A 208 1.02 -11.10 20.63
CA HIS A 208 0.38 -11.40 21.91
C HIS A 208 -0.39 -12.74 21.90
N VAL A 209 -0.47 -13.41 20.76
CA VAL A 209 -1.24 -14.65 20.59
C VAL A 209 -0.34 -15.86 20.87
N GLU A 210 -0.59 -16.56 21.98
CA GLU A 210 0.21 -17.72 22.37
C GLU A 210 -0.18 -19.04 21.67
N ASN A 211 -1.40 -19.13 21.10
CA ASN A 211 -1.94 -20.35 20.49
C ASN A 211 -2.52 -20.12 19.09
N ILE A 212 -2.04 -20.89 18.10
CA ILE A 212 -2.44 -20.81 16.69
C ILE A 212 -3.86 -21.32 16.42
N SER A 213 -4.51 -22.06 17.33
CA SER A 213 -5.91 -22.51 17.13
C SER A 213 -6.92 -21.38 17.30
N ALA A 214 -6.48 -20.25 17.83
CA ALA A 214 -7.21 -19.00 18.00
C ALA A 214 -6.65 -17.94 17.04
N GLN A 215 -6.29 -18.32 15.80
CA GLN A 215 -5.90 -17.36 14.76
C GLN A 215 -6.93 -16.24 14.82
N PHE A 216 -6.46 -15.02 15.06
CA PHE A 216 -7.28 -13.79 15.17
C PHE A 216 -7.81 -13.40 16.57
N GLN A 217 -7.56 -14.14 17.65
CA GLN A 217 -7.89 -13.61 18.98
C GLN A 217 -6.78 -12.66 19.44
N ASN A 218 -7.10 -11.39 19.69
CA ASN A 218 -6.18 -10.36 20.19
C ASN A 218 -5.02 -10.01 19.22
N CYS A 219 -5.33 -9.94 17.91
CA CYS A 219 -4.44 -9.26 16.97
C CYS A 219 -4.59 -7.75 17.13
N ASP A 220 -3.46 -7.05 17.13
CA ASP A 220 -3.35 -5.60 17.22
C ASP A 220 -2.94 -5.02 15.85
N ILE A 221 -3.07 -3.70 15.71
CA ILE A 221 -2.47 -2.98 14.58
C ILE A 221 -1.19 -2.30 15.05
N TYR A 222 -0.12 -2.55 14.29
CA TYR A 222 1.18 -1.91 14.50
C TYR A 222 1.60 -1.11 13.27
N GLY A 223 2.50 -0.16 13.53
CA GLY A 223 3.15 0.66 12.53
C GLY A 223 4.67 0.67 12.67
N TYR A 224 5.36 0.99 11.59
CA TYR A 224 6.80 1.20 11.56
C TYR A 224 7.11 2.38 10.68
N ASN A 225 7.88 3.33 11.22
CA ASN A 225 8.34 4.49 10.49
C ASN A 225 9.73 4.20 9.90
N LEU A 226 9.77 4.12 8.56
CA LEU A 226 10.97 3.83 7.77
C LEU A 226 12.04 4.91 7.85
N VAL A 227 11.70 6.14 8.22
CA VAL A 227 12.67 7.24 8.41
C VAL A 227 13.29 7.17 9.80
N THR A 228 12.46 7.09 10.84
CA THR A 228 12.93 7.08 12.24
C THR A 228 13.41 5.71 12.71
N LYS A 229 13.12 4.66 11.94
CA LYS A 229 13.41 3.24 12.23
C LYS A 229 12.75 2.75 13.52
N LYS A 230 11.59 3.31 13.84
CA LYS A 230 10.82 2.98 15.06
C LYS A 230 9.54 2.26 14.73
N GLU A 231 9.33 1.15 15.43
CA GLU A 231 8.05 0.46 15.56
C GLU A 231 7.20 1.18 16.61
N PHE A 232 5.89 1.25 16.39
CA PHE A 232 4.91 1.83 17.30
C PHE A 232 3.59 1.04 17.22
N GLN A 233 2.86 0.99 18.33
CA GLN A 233 1.54 0.37 18.37
C GLN A 233 0.46 1.39 18.00
N ILE A 234 -0.48 1.00 17.14
CA ILE A 234 -1.59 1.86 16.70
C ILE A 234 -2.80 1.64 17.60
N THR A 235 -3.13 0.38 17.90
CA THR A 235 -4.17 0.01 18.86
C THR A 235 -3.74 -1.21 19.66
N ALA A 236 -4.22 -1.30 20.89
CA ALA A 236 -3.94 -2.34 21.88
C ALA A 236 -5.25 -2.86 22.51
N ASP A 237 -6.35 -2.79 21.74
CA ASP A 237 -7.67 -3.12 22.28
C ASP A 237 -7.75 -4.64 22.43
N PRO A 238 -8.26 -5.19 23.55
CA PRO A 238 -8.19 -6.63 23.81
C PRO A 238 -9.01 -7.49 22.83
N ASN A 239 -9.82 -6.87 21.97
CA ASN A 239 -10.64 -7.55 20.98
C ASN A 239 -9.87 -7.80 19.69
N TYR A 240 -10.57 -8.12 18.60
CA TYR A 240 -9.95 -8.41 17.32
C TYR A 240 -9.66 -7.14 16.53
N GLN A 241 -8.42 -6.90 16.06
CA GLN A 241 -8.09 -5.86 15.08
C GLN A 241 -7.22 -6.37 13.92
N VAL A 242 -7.65 -6.15 12.67
CA VAL A 242 -6.98 -6.67 11.46
C VAL A 242 -7.17 -5.82 10.22
N PHE A 243 -6.43 -6.18 9.17
CA PHE A 243 -6.57 -5.70 7.81
C PHE A 243 -6.46 -4.18 7.73
N PRO A 244 -5.35 -3.61 8.24
CA PRO A 244 -5.19 -2.18 8.21
C PRO A 244 -5.07 -1.69 6.76
N ALA A 245 -5.53 -0.47 6.53
CA ALA A 245 -5.25 0.33 5.34
C ALA A 245 -4.72 1.69 5.79
N ILE A 246 -3.85 2.28 4.98
CA ILE A 246 -3.22 3.56 5.27
C ILE A 246 -3.28 4.45 4.04
N TYR A 247 -3.66 5.71 4.26
CA TYR A 247 -3.54 6.76 3.27
C TYR A 247 -3.23 8.07 3.97
N GLU A 248 -2.11 8.69 3.59
CA GLU A 248 -1.60 9.90 4.25
C GLU A 248 -1.45 9.70 5.77
N ASP A 249 -2.12 10.50 6.58
CA ASP A 249 -2.06 10.46 8.04
C ASP A 249 -3.11 9.51 8.65
N MET A 250 -4.02 8.94 7.86
CA MET A 250 -5.11 8.10 8.35
C MET A 250 -4.77 6.62 8.23
N VAL A 251 -4.94 5.90 9.35
CA VAL A 251 -4.95 4.43 9.36
C VAL A 251 -6.35 3.98 9.75
N VAL A 252 -6.91 3.04 8.99
CA VAL A 252 -8.19 2.39 9.28
C VAL A 252 -8.02 0.88 9.33
N TRP A 253 -8.85 0.17 10.09
CA TRP A 253 -8.78 -1.28 10.25
C TRP A 253 -10.14 -1.87 10.63
N THR A 254 -10.30 -3.18 10.44
CA THR A 254 -11.46 -3.92 10.93
C THR A 254 -11.27 -4.27 12.40
N ASP A 255 -12.29 -4.04 13.21
CA ASP A 255 -12.22 -4.10 14.67
C ASP A 255 -13.49 -4.72 15.27
N SER A 256 -13.37 -5.47 16.36
CA SER A 256 -14.52 -6.09 17.06
C SER A 256 -14.82 -5.54 18.46
N ARG A 257 -14.24 -4.40 18.87
CA ARG A 257 -14.27 -3.92 20.27
C ARG A 257 -15.63 -3.58 20.85
N ASN A 258 -16.62 -3.35 19.99
CA ASN A 258 -18.00 -3.07 20.40
C ASN A 258 -18.93 -4.29 20.28
N GLY A 259 -18.37 -5.48 20.04
CA GLY A 259 -19.10 -6.74 19.89
C GLY A 259 -19.51 -7.11 18.46
N ASN A 260 -19.26 -6.24 17.47
CA ASN A 260 -19.46 -6.51 16.04
C ASN A 260 -18.23 -6.12 15.23
N LEU A 261 -18.06 -6.67 14.03
CA LEU A 261 -17.00 -6.22 13.10
C LEU A 261 -17.38 -4.87 12.50
N ASP A 262 -16.62 -3.85 12.85
CA ASP A 262 -16.76 -2.48 12.37
C ASP A 262 -15.41 -1.94 11.87
N ILE A 263 -15.44 -0.78 11.19
CA ILE A 263 -14.22 -0.10 10.75
C ILE A 263 -13.86 1.01 11.74
N TYR A 264 -12.66 0.91 12.31
CA TYR A 264 -12.08 1.93 13.18
C TYR A 264 -10.93 2.62 12.48
N GLY A 265 -10.54 3.79 12.97
CA GLY A 265 -9.41 4.52 12.42
C GLY A 265 -8.87 5.58 13.36
N CYS A 266 -7.64 6.01 13.10
CA CYS A 266 -7.00 7.11 13.79
C CYS A 266 -6.06 7.87 12.86
N THR A 267 -5.75 9.11 13.23
CA THR A 267 -4.66 9.87 12.61
C THR A 267 -3.32 9.55 13.29
N LEU A 268 -2.26 9.31 12.53
CA LEU A 268 -0.93 9.00 13.07
C LEU A 268 -0.36 10.16 13.87
N SER A 269 -0.67 11.40 13.47
CA SER A 269 -0.35 12.61 14.23
C SER A 269 -0.89 12.63 15.67
N ALA A 270 -1.95 11.89 15.97
CA ALA A 270 -2.49 11.75 17.32
C ALA A 270 -1.71 10.73 18.18
N ILE A 271 -0.86 9.89 17.57
CA ILE A 271 -0.03 8.93 18.29
C ILE A 271 1.17 9.68 18.88
N PRO A 272 1.35 9.72 20.21
CA PRO A 272 2.37 10.55 20.85
C PRO A 272 3.79 10.31 20.32
N GLU A 273 4.12 9.05 19.98
CA GLU A 273 5.42 8.67 19.44
C GLU A 273 5.69 9.17 18.02
N GLN A 274 4.64 9.50 17.25
CA GLN A 274 4.72 10.09 15.91
C GLN A 274 4.48 11.61 15.91
N SER A 275 3.95 12.15 17.02
CA SER A 275 3.70 13.59 17.17
C SER A 275 5.03 14.37 17.21
N SER A 276 5.44 14.86 16.04
CA SER A 276 6.66 15.64 15.87
C SER A 276 6.49 17.07 16.41
N THR A 277 6.35 17.24 17.73
CA THR A 277 6.81 18.49 18.34
C THR A 277 8.33 18.44 18.42
N SER A 278 8.97 18.63 17.27
CA SER A 278 10.42 18.78 17.21
C SER A 278 10.84 19.94 18.14
N PRO A 279 11.81 19.77 19.04
CA PRO A 279 12.29 20.87 19.89
C PRO A 279 12.85 22.03 19.04
N PHE A 280 13.26 21.78 17.80
CA PHE A 280 13.66 22.81 16.84
C PHE A 280 12.49 23.70 16.39
N TYR A 281 11.28 23.16 16.29
CA TYR A 281 10.08 23.93 15.94
C TYR A 281 9.68 24.89 17.07
N LEU A 282 9.75 24.42 18.32
CA LEU A 282 9.57 25.26 19.50
C LEU A 282 10.66 26.32 19.61
N ALA A 283 11.93 25.96 19.38
CA ALA A 283 13.04 26.92 19.37
C ALA A 283 12.88 27.98 18.27
N ALA A 284 12.46 27.60 17.05
CA ALA A 284 12.19 28.53 15.97
C ALA A 284 11.03 29.48 16.29
N LEU A 285 9.93 28.98 16.86
CA LEU A 285 8.82 29.79 17.34
C LEU A 285 9.26 30.79 18.43
N VAL A 286 10.07 30.35 19.40
CA VAL A 286 10.63 31.21 20.45
C VAL A 286 11.53 32.29 19.84
N VAL A 287 12.40 31.94 18.88
CA VAL A 287 13.26 32.91 18.18
C VAL A 287 12.43 33.92 17.40
N ILE A 288 11.39 33.49 16.67
CA ILE A 288 10.48 34.38 15.94
C ILE A 288 9.77 35.33 16.91
N ILE A 289 9.25 34.82 18.04
CA ILE A 289 8.60 35.64 19.07
C ILE A 289 9.59 36.66 19.65
N LEU A 290 10.83 36.27 19.96
CA LEU A 290 11.87 37.17 20.46
C LEU A 290 12.25 38.24 19.44
N ILE A 291 12.33 37.91 18.16
CA ILE A 291 12.57 38.87 17.07
C ILE A 291 11.40 39.86 16.99
N VAL A 292 10.15 39.39 17.02
CA VAL A 292 8.95 40.25 16.99
C VAL A 292 8.91 41.20 18.18
N ILE A 293 9.19 40.70 19.39
CA ILE A 293 9.27 41.53 20.61
C ILE A 293 10.38 42.58 20.47
N THR A 294 11.54 42.21 19.93
CA THR A 294 12.68 43.12 19.75
C THR A 294 12.36 44.20 18.71
N VAL A 295 11.78 43.84 17.57
CA VAL A 295 11.34 44.77 16.53
C VAL A 295 10.26 45.71 17.07
N TRP A 296 9.30 45.20 17.84
CA TRP A 296 8.27 46.01 18.49
C TRP A 296 8.86 47.00 19.50
N ARG A 297 9.83 46.58 20.33
CA ARG A 297 10.55 47.47 21.26
C ARG A 297 11.35 48.55 20.52
N LEU A 298 11.98 48.22 19.40
CA LEU A 298 12.74 49.18 18.58
C LEU A 298 11.80 50.20 17.90
N LYS A 299 10.63 49.78 17.42
CA LYS A 299 9.60 50.68 16.88
C LYS A 299 9.02 51.62 17.94
N ARG A 300 8.86 51.17 19.20
CA ARG A 300 8.41 52.05 20.30
C ARG A 300 9.46 53.06 20.78
N LYS A 301 10.76 52.74 20.67
CA LYS A 301 11.84 53.68 20.99
C LYS A 301 12.03 54.78 19.93
N LYS A 302 11.55 54.56 18.71
CA LYS A 302 11.40 55.57 17.67
C LYS A 302 9.98 56.13 17.72
N GLY A 303 9.67 56.89 18.77
CA GLY A 303 8.48 57.75 18.77
C GLY A 303 8.56 58.83 17.69
N PRO A 304 7.43 59.50 17.37
CA PRO A 304 7.35 60.53 16.32
C PRO A 304 8.35 61.67 16.50
#